data_AF-A0A357YHD3-F1
#
_entry.id   AF-A0A357YHD3-F1
#
_cell.length_a   1.000
_cell.length_b   1.000
_cell.length_c   1.000
_cell.angle_alpha   90.00
_cell.angle_beta   90.00
_cell.angle_gamma   90.00
#
_symmetry.space_group_name_H-M   'P 1'
#
loop_
_entity.id
_entity.type
_entity.pdbx_description
1 polymer ?
#
loop_
_entity_poly.entity_id
_entity_poly.type
_entity_poly.pdbx_seq_one_letter_code
_entity_poly.pdbx_strand_id
1 'polypeptide(L)'
;MTIYHYKKLMNMRIFKLFISLFITALLFTGCKSNIENPKWVINEVMLENETNFVDDFGQRNGWIEIYNNTAATMDLGGRYLTNDPDNPTKYPIPRGDVLT
;
A
#
# COMPACT_ATOMS: atom_id res chain seq x y z
N MET A 1 -12.71 -1.93 64.12
CA MET A 1 -12.13 -0.87 63.24
C MET A 1 -11.06 -1.42 62.26
N THR A 2 -10.28 -2.41 62.66
CA THR A 2 -9.17 -3.01 61.89
C THR A 2 -9.59 -3.81 60.63
N ILE A 3 -10.67 -4.61 60.69
CA ILE A 3 -11.13 -5.44 59.55
C ILE A 3 -11.64 -4.60 58.38
N TYR A 4 -12.37 -3.52 58.67
CA TYR A 4 -12.85 -2.57 57.65
C TYR A 4 -11.69 -1.85 56.96
N HIS A 5 -10.68 -1.46 57.74
CA HIS A 5 -9.47 -0.84 57.21
C HIS A 5 -8.70 -1.82 56.29
N TYR A 6 -8.60 -3.09 56.69
CA TYR A 6 -7.97 -4.14 55.87
C TYR A 6 -8.73 -4.41 54.56
N LYS A 7 -10.06 -4.55 54.60
CA LYS A 7 -10.90 -4.72 53.39
C LYS A 7 -10.76 -3.54 52.43
N LYS A 8 -10.74 -2.30 52.95
CA LYS A 8 -10.56 -1.08 52.15
C LYS A 8 -9.19 -1.06 51.47
N LEU A 9 -8.13 -1.39 52.21
CA LEU A 9 -6.77 -1.49 51.66
C LEU A 9 -6.66 -2.58 50.59
N MET A 10 -7.29 -3.74 50.79
CA MET A 10 -7.30 -4.83 49.82
C MET A 10 -8.03 -4.44 48.53
N ASN A 11 -9.20 -3.80 48.63
CA ASN A 11 -9.93 -3.30 47.46
C ASN A 11 -9.15 -2.23 46.68
N MET A 12 -8.45 -1.33 47.36
CA MET A 12 -7.58 -0.33 46.72
C MET A 12 -6.38 -0.97 46.02
N ARG A 13 -5.82 -2.07 46.56
CA ARG A 13 -4.76 -2.85 45.90
C ARG A 13 -5.28 -3.56 44.65
N ILE A 14 -6.46 -4.17 44.74
CA ILE A 14 -7.12 -4.84 43.61
C ILE A 14 -7.43 -3.83 42.48
N PHE A 15 -7.95 -2.65 42.82
CA PHE A 15 -8.24 -1.59 41.84
C PHE A 15 -6.96 -1.09 41.14
N LYS A 16 -5.85 -0.93 41.87
CA LYS A 16 -4.55 -0.58 41.29
C LYS A 16 -4.00 -1.67 40.38
N LEU A 17 -4.23 -2.94 40.70
CA LEU A 17 -3.83 -4.07 39.84
C LEU A 17 -4.60 -4.04 38.50
N PHE A 18 -5.91 -3.77 38.54
CA PHE A 18 -6.70 -3.64 37.30
C PHE A 18 -6.27 -2.44 36.45
N ILE A 19 -6.00 -1.29 37.06
CA ILE A 19 -5.47 -0.11 36.35
C ILE A 19 -4.10 -0.41 35.73
N SER A 20 -3.21 -1.05 36.49
CA SER A 20 -1.88 -1.44 36.00
C SER A 20 -1.98 -2.40 34.80
N LEU A 21 -2.86 -3.40 34.89
CA LEU A 21 -3.10 -4.38 33.81
C LEU A 21 -3.70 -3.73 32.56
N PHE A 22 -4.57 -2.73 32.75
CA PHE A 22 -5.19 -1.99 31.64
C PHE A 22 -4.18 -1.08 30.94
N ILE A 23 -3.31 -0.40 31.70
CA ILE A 23 -2.23 0.44 31.16
C ILE A 23 -1.20 -0.42 30.41
N THR A 24 -0.82 -1.59 30.94
CA THR A 24 0.11 -2.47 30.22
C THR A 24 -0.51 -3.02 28.94
N ALA A 25 -1.79 -3.42 28.95
CA ALA A 25 -2.49 -3.87 27.74
C ALA A 25 -2.56 -2.78 26.65
N LEU A 26 -2.76 -1.51 27.05
CA LEU A 26 -2.71 -0.35 26.15
C LEU A 26 -1.30 -0.08 25.60
N LEU A 27 -0.25 -0.35 26.37
CA LEU A 27 1.14 -0.19 25.91
C LEU A 27 1.61 -1.31 24.96
N PHE A 28 0.95 -2.48 24.95
CA PHE A 28 1.27 -3.60 24.04
C PHE A 28 0.52 -3.55 22.70
N THR A 29 -0.40 -2.62 22.51
CA THR A 29 -1.11 -2.42 21.23
C THR A 29 -0.37 -1.40 20.36
N GLY A 30 0.82 -1.78 19.90
CA GLY A 30 1.53 -1.04 18.87
C GLY A 30 0.80 -1.10 17.52
N CYS A 31 0.71 0.01 16.81
CA CYS A 31 0.17 0.03 15.46
C CYS A 31 1.17 -0.64 14.49
N LYS A 32 0.77 -1.72 13.83
CA LYS A 32 1.52 -2.29 12.70
C LYS A 32 1.02 -1.62 11.41
N SER A 33 1.80 -0.71 10.85
CA SER A 33 1.62 -0.27 9.47
C SER A 33 2.27 -1.30 8.55
N ASN A 34 1.48 -2.06 7.82
CA ASN A 34 2.01 -2.82 6.69
C ASN A 34 2.26 -1.81 5.56
N ILE A 35 3.51 -1.59 5.20
CA ILE A 35 3.85 -0.87 3.98
C ILE A 35 3.55 -1.83 2.83
N GLU A 36 2.41 -1.64 2.17
CA GLU A 36 2.08 -2.37 0.95
C GLU A 36 2.81 -1.73 -0.23
N ASN A 37 3.48 -2.54 -1.03
CA ASN A 37 4.05 -2.07 -2.28
C ASN A 37 2.93 -1.65 -3.25
N PRO A 38 3.18 -0.66 -4.13
CA PRO A 38 2.23 -0.32 -5.18
C PRO A 38 1.91 -1.55 -6.04
N LYS A 39 0.63 -1.69 -6.40
CA LYS A 39 0.15 -2.81 -7.23
C LYS A 39 0.69 -2.77 -8.65
N TRP A 40 0.87 -1.56 -9.18
CA TRP A 40 1.45 -1.31 -10.50
C TRP A 40 2.74 -0.53 -10.33
N VAL A 41 3.80 -0.98 -10.96
CA VAL A 41 5.12 -0.34 -10.91
C VAL A 41 5.67 -0.17 -12.31
N ILE A 42 6.38 0.91 -12.56
CA ILE A 42 7.27 1.01 -13.72
C ILE A 42 8.56 0.30 -13.31
N ASN A 43 8.83 -0.85 -13.89
CA ASN A 43 10.02 -1.65 -13.55
C ASN A 43 11.16 -1.45 -14.55
N GLU A 44 10.87 -1.09 -15.80
CA GLU A 44 11.88 -0.80 -16.83
C GLU A 44 11.54 0.46 -17.62
N VAL A 45 12.60 1.16 -18.05
CA VAL A 45 12.52 2.36 -18.88
C VAL A 45 13.61 2.27 -19.94
N MET A 46 13.21 2.27 -21.20
CA MET A 46 14.08 2.30 -22.37
C MET A 46 13.87 3.61 -23.12
N LEU A 47 14.84 4.52 -23.07
CA LEU A 47 14.75 5.81 -23.77
C LEU A 47 15.17 5.67 -25.24
N GLU A 48 16.32 5.04 -25.47
CA GLU A 48 16.90 4.83 -26.80
C GLU A 48 16.92 3.33 -27.11
N ASN A 49 16.14 2.94 -28.12
CA ASN A 49 15.94 1.54 -28.48
C ASN A 49 16.67 1.24 -29.79
N GLU A 50 17.89 0.72 -29.71
CA GLU A 50 18.66 0.39 -30.91
C GLU A 50 18.43 -1.05 -31.38
N THR A 51 18.21 -1.97 -30.44
CA THR A 51 18.29 -3.42 -30.71
C THR A 51 17.14 -4.25 -30.13
N ASN A 52 16.28 -3.67 -29.28
CA ASN A 52 15.25 -4.40 -28.54
C ASN A 52 13.93 -4.48 -29.33
N PHE A 53 12.80 -4.12 -28.73
CA PHE A 53 11.47 -4.22 -29.30
C PHE A 53 11.31 -3.38 -30.58
N VAL A 54 10.57 -3.90 -31.55
CA VAL A 54 10.15 -3.17 -32.74
C VAL A 54 8.64 -3.20 -32.74
N ASP A 55 7.99 -2.04 -32.87
CA ASP A 55 6.54 -1.97 -32.89
C ASP A 55 5.92 -2.48 -34.20
N ASP A 56 4.59 -2.55 -34.25
CA ASP A 56 3.84 -3.06 -35.40
C ASP A 56 4.03 -2.21 -36.68
N PHE A 57 4.63 -1.02 -36.56
CA PHE A 57 4.97 -0.14 -37.68
C PHE A 57 6.43 -0.27 -38.12
N GLY A 58 7.19 -1.21 -37.53
CA GLY A 58 8.60 -1.41 -37.83
C GLY A 58 9.54 -0.38 -37.18
N GLN A 59 9.05 0.41 -36.23
CA GLN A 59 9.82 1.46 -35.57
C GLN A 59 10.39 1.00 -34.23
N ARG A 60 11.53 1.57 -33.87
CA ARG A 60 12.17 1.38 -32.56
C ARG A 60 11.97 2.63 -31.72
N ASN A 61 10.85 2.67 -31.03
CA ASN A 61 10.55 3.74 -30.09
C ASN A 61 11.04 3.36 -28.68
N GLY A 62 11.30 4.38 -27.86
CA GLY A 62 11.47 4.19 -26.42
C GLY A 62 10.18 3.65 -25.80
N TRP A 63 10.31 2.92 -24.70
CA TRP A 63 9.19 2.26 -24.03
C TRP A 63 9.42 2.17 -22.52
N ILE A 64 8.33 1.94 -21.79
CA ILE A 64 8.35 1.61 -20.37
C ILE A 64 7.61 0.30 -20.15
N GLU A 65 8.03 -0.50 -19.18
CA GLU A 65 7.27 -1.67 -18.74
C GLU A 65 6.46 -1.32 -17.48
N ILE A 66 5.19 -1.74 -17.49
CA ILE A 66 4.28 -1.62 -16.36
C ILE A 66 4.03 -3.02 -15.82
N TYR A 67 4.55 -3.29 -14.62
CA TYR A 67 4.48 -4.59 -13.98
C TYR A 67 3.38 -4.67 -12.92
N ASN A 68 2.62 -5.77 -12.94
CA ASN A 68 1.67 -6.12 -11.89
C ASN A 68 2.43 -6.76 -10.71
N ASN A 69 2.66 -5.97 -9.66
CA ASN A 69 3.37 -6.39 -8.46
C ASN A 69 2.47 -7.11 -7.44
N THR A 70 1.47 -7.84 -7.92
CA THR A 70 0.57 -8.63 -7.10
C THR A 70 0.54 -10.08 -7.57
N ALA A 71 0.12 -11.00 -6.69
CA ALA A 71 0.00 -12.41 -7.02
C ALA A 71 -1.25 -12.75 -7.88
N ALA A 72 -2.15 -11.78 -8.10
CA ALA A 72 -3.40 -11.97 -8.81
C ALA A 72 -3.39 -11.21 -10.15
N THR A 73 -4.13 -11.70 -11.14
CA THR A 73 -4.37 -10.96 -12.38
C THR A 73 -5.14 -9.67 -12.07
N MET A 74 -4.67 -8.54 -12.61
CA MET A 74 -5.29 -7.23 -12.44
C MET A 74 -5.55 -6.56 -13.78
N ASP A 75 -6.68 -5.87 -13.89
CA ASP A 75 -7.03 -5.05 -15.05
C ASP A 75 -6.31 -3.69 -14.99
N LEU A 76 -5.53 -3.41 -16.04
CA LEU A 76 -4.82 -2.13 -16.24
C LEU A 76 -5.68 -1.13 -17.03
N GLY A 77 -6.72 -1.60 -17.73
CA GLY A 77 -7.57 -0.80 -18.59
C GLY A 77 -8.32 0.32 -17.84
N GLY A 78 -8.50 1.45 -18.51
CA GLY A 78 -9.17 2.64 -17.97
C GLY A 78 -8.33 3.45 -16.98
N ARG A 79 -7.04 3.14 -16.82
CA ARG A 79 -6.08 3.95 -16.06
C ARG A 79 -5.43 4.98 -16.98
N TYR A 80 -4.54 5.79 -16.41
CA TYR A 80 -3.85 6.86 -17.13
C TYR A 80 -2.35 6.84 -16.81
N LEU A 81 -1.54 7.25 -17.78
CA LEU A 81 -0.15 7.64 -17.61
C LEU A 81 -0.05 9.16 -17.72
N THR A 82 0.89 9.74 -16.97
CA THR A 82 1.19 11.15 -17.06
C THR A 82 2.66 11.41 -16.73
N ASN A 83 3.21 12.43 -17.39
CA ASN A 83 4.48 13.05 -17.03
C ASN A 83 4.28 14.48 -16.48
N ASP A 84 3.04 14.85 -16.21
CA ASP A 84 2.61 16.18 -15.79
C ASP A 84 1.70 16.03 -14.56
N PRO A 85 2.17 16.41 -13.35
CA PRO A 85 1.37 16.34 -12.13
C PRO A 85 0.07 17.16 -12.18
N ASP A 86 0.04 18.23 -13.00
CA ASP A 86 -1.13 19.10 -13.15
C ASP A 86 -2.15 18.53 -14.15
N ASN A 87 -1.75 17.51 -14.93
CA ASN A 87 -2.61 16.78 -15.86
C ASN A 87 -2.50 15.26 -15.65
N PRO A 88 -3.11 14.71 -14.58
CA PRO A 88 -2.98 13.29 -14.24
C PRO A 88 -3.63 12.34 -15.26
N THR A 89 -4.49 12.84 -16.16
CA THR A 89 -5.24 12.03 -17.14
C THR A 89 -4.70 12.15 -18.56
N LYS A 90 -3.46 12.61 -18.74
CA LYS A 90 -2.88 12.97 -20.04
C LYS A 90 -2.91 11.85 -21.08
N TYR A 91 -2.57 10.62 -20.68
CA TYR A 91 -2.51 9.48 -21.60
C TYR A 91 -3.40 8.33 -21.08
N PRO A 92 -4.60 8.12 -21.63
CA PRO A 92 -5.49 7.03 -21.22
C PRO A 92 -5.00 5.67 -21.70
N ILE A 93 -5.16 4.65 -20.86
CA ILE A 93 -5.02 3.23 -21.22
C ILE A 93 -6.42 2.71 -21.57
N PRO A 94 -6.69 2.29 -22.83
CA PRO A 94 -7.98 1.75 -23.24
C PRO A 94 -8.40 0.53 -22.41
N ARG A 95 -9.72 0.30 -22.30
CA ARG A 95 -10.25 -0.99 -21.84
C ARG A 95 -10.44 -1.87 -23.08
N GLY A 96 -9.67 -2.95 -23.19
CA GLY A 96 -9.70 -3.82 -24.36
C GLY A 96 -8.91 -3.29 -25.54
N ASP A 97 -8.96 -4.02 -26.65
CA ASP A 97 -8.34 -3.58 -27.89
C ASP A 97 -9.08 -2.36 -28.45
N VAL A 98 -8.33 -1.37 -28.92
CA VAL A 98 -8.89 -0.18 -29.60
C VAL A 98 -9.60 -0.56 -30.92
N LEU A 99 -9.37 -1.79 -31.40
CA LEU A 99 -9.80 -2.30 -32.71
C LEU A 99 -10.91 -3.36 -32.66
N THR A 100 -11.44 -3.69 -31.47
CA THR A 100 -12.58 -4.62 -31.30
C THR A 100 -13.72 -3.93 -30.57
#